data_AF-A0A8T5A255-F1
#
_entry.id   AF-A0A8T5A255-F1
#
_cell.length_a   1.000
_cell.length_b   1.000
_cell.length_c   1.000
_cell.angle_alpha   90.00
_cell.angle_beta   90.00
_cell.angle_gamma   90.00
#
_symmetry.space_group_name_H-M   'P 1'
#
loop_
_entity.id
_entity.type
_entity.pdbx_description
1 polymer ?
#
loop_
_entity_poly.entity_id
_entity_poly.type
_entity_poly.pdbx_seq_one_letter_code
_entity_poly.pdbx_strand_id
1 'polypeptide(L)'
;MFHGILGGADFMPPQKSKSLKKRIEGEFIEEGGINKLVETLIKSFLRADSDYGAISDIETDIDHIYMLVKNYISEERLDIYALKLEDRILMSKTNISFDDLYEVIRSRSYLRAKKGIVEVWDDPESEIIHFLIMPIRKHFPIEYTTEDEKEKIINFLIEKYADI
;
A
#
# COMPACT_ATOMS: atom_id res chain seq x y z
N MET A 1 -39.38 13.01 -45.83
CA MET A 1 -38.75 14.06 -44.99
C MET A 1 -38.38 13.43 -43.67
N PHE A 2 -37.10 13.13 -43.50
CA PHE A 2 -36.52 12.72 -42.21
C PHE A 2 -36.25 13.98 -41.39
N HIS A 3 -36.57 13.96 -40.10
CA HIS A 3 -36.03 14.91 -39.12
C HIS A 3 -35.37 14.07 -38.01
N GLY A 4 -34.04 14.15 -37.93
CA GLY A 4 -33.26 13.88 -36.70
C GLY A 4 -33.30 15.12 -35.80
N ILE A 5 -32.57 15.25 -34.69
CA ILE A 5 -31.49 14.47 -34.08
C ILE A 5 -31.62 14.60 -32.55
N LEU A 6 -31.21 13.52 -31.91
CA LEU A 6 -30.92 13.26 -30.50
C LEU A 6 -30.46 14.47 -29.66
N GLY A 7 -31.13 14.64 -28.51
CA GLY A 7 -30.63 15.43 -27.40
C GLY A 7 -29.69 14.62 -26.51
N GLY A 8 -28.61 15.27 -26.09
CA GLY A 8 -28.06 15.22 -24.74
C GLY A 8 -27.66 13.86 -24.17
N ALA A 9 -26.41 13.48 -24.40
CA ALA A 9 -25.60 12.86 -23.35
C ALA A 9 -24.17 13.33 -23.55
N ASP A 10 -23.77 14.34 -22.77
CA ASP A 10 -22.36 14.69 -22.62
C ASP A 10 -21.63 13.44 -22.14
N PHE A 11 -20.79 12.91 -23.03
CA PHE A 11 -19.85 11.84 -22.75
C PHE A 11 -18.84 12.41 -21.75
N MET A 12 -19.11 12.25 -20.45
CA MET A 12 -18.09 12.41 -19.41
C MET A 12 -17.03 11.32 -19.64
N PRO A 13 -15.78 11.65 -19.98
CA PRO A 13 -14.73 10.64 -20.03
C PRO A 13 -14.54 10.06 -18.61
N PRO A 14 -14.15 8.77 -18.49
CA PRO A 14 -13.92 8.16 -17.18
C PRO A 14 -12.89 9.00 -16.42
N GLN A 15 -13.27 9.42 -15.22
CA GLN A 15 -12.35 10.06 -14.30
C GLN A 15 -11.19 9.10 -14.08
N LYS A 16 -10.00 9.47 -14.59
CA LYS A 16 -8.74 8.81 -14.26
C LYS A 16 -8.70 8.66 -12.73
N SER A 17 -8.73 7.41 -12.26
CA SER A 17 -8.52 7.09 -10.86
C SER A 17 -7.22 7.78 -10.44
N LYS A 18 -7.33 8.68 -9.47
CA LYS A 18 -6.18 9.29 -8.83
C LYS A 18 -5.39 8.16 -8.18
N SER A 19 -4.18 7.93 -8.67
CA SER A 19 -3.21 6.99 -8.13
C SER A 19 -3.11 7.16 -6.60
N LEU A 20 -3.17 6.06 -5.85
CA LEU A 20 -2.95 6.05 -4.39
C LEU A 20 -1.49 6.34 -4.00
N LYS A 21 -0.61 6.60 -4.98
CA LYS A 21 0.77 7.04 -4.78
C LYS A 21 0.86 8.47 -4.26
N LYS A 22 0.93 8.62 -2.94
CA LYS A 22 1.71 9.72 -2.36
C LYS A 22 3.16 9.23 -2.23
N ARG A 23 3.92 9.33 -3.32
CA ARG A 23 5.37 9.06 -3.32
C ARG A 23 6.01 10.11 -2.41
N ILE A 24 6.71 9.67 -1.36
CA ILE A 24 7.50 10.57 -0.52
C ILE A 24 8.84 10.77 -1.23
N GLU A 25 8.85 11.65 -2.23
CA GLU A 25 10.09 12.12 -2.85
C GLU A 25 10.65 13.28 -2.02
N GLY A 26 11.90 13.17 -1.58
CA GLY A 26 12.62 14.26 -0.95
C GLY A 26 14.04 14.33 -1.50
N GLU A 27 14.38 15.40 -2.19
CA GLU A 27 15.77 15.79 -2.38
C GLU A 27 16.29 16.28 -1.02
N PHE A 28 17.17 15.51 -0.39
CA PHE A 28 17.82 15.93 0.85
C PHE A 28 19.32 15.76 0.73
N ILE A 29 19.99 16.91 0.65
CA ILE A 29 21.39 17.05 1.05
C ILE A 29 21.33 17.43 2.52
N GLU A 30 21.84 16.59 3.45
CA GLU A 30 22.52 17.05 4.68
C GLU A 30 22.90 15.95 5.69
N GLU A 31 23.95 16.28 6.42
CA GLU A 31 24.57 15.64 7.58
C GLU A 31 23.58 14.95 8.55
N GLY A 32 23.75 13.64 8.75
CA GLY A 32 22.91 12.84 9.68
C GLY A 32 22.77 11.36 9.32
N GLY A 33 23.16 10.97 8.11
CA GLY A 33 23.17 9.58 7.66
C GLY A 33 21.77 8.97 7.54
N ILE A 34 21.74 7.66 7.30
CA ILE A 34 20.53 6.92 6.94
C ILE A 34 19.43 6.91 8.03
N ASN A 35 19.83 6.98 9.30
CA ASN A 35 18.88 7.00 10.43
C ASN A 35 17.97 8.22 10.41
N LYS A 36 18.55 9.41 10.19
CA LYS A 36 17.81 10.68 10.14
C LYS A 36 16.89 10.75 8.92
N LEU A 37 17.28 10.12 7.81
CA LEU A 37 16.41 9.95 6.65
C LEU A 37 15.17 9.12 7.01
N VAL A 38 15.36 7.94 7.61
CA VAL A 38 14.26 7.06 8.05
C VAL A 38 13.31 7.79 8.99
N GLU A 39 13.84 8.47 10.01
CA GLU A 39 13.05 9.29 10.94
C GLU A 39 12.21 10.33 10.20
N THR A 40 12.82 11.07 9.27
CA THR A 40 12.15 12.13 8.50
C THR A 40 11.04 11.57 7.62
N LEU A 41 11.28 10.44 6.94
CA LEU A 41 10.29 9.78 6.09
C LEU A 41 9.09 9.30 6.91
N ILE A 42 9.33 8.69 8.07
CA ILE A 42 8.25 8.22 8.96
C ILE A 42 7.46 9.41 9.52
N LYS A 43 8.12 10.48 9.98
CA LYS A 43 7.45 11.70 10.46
C LYS A 43 6.62 12.37 9.36
N SER A 44 7.13 12.39 8.13
CA SER A 44 6.40 12.90 6.97
C SER A 44 5.15 12.06 6.68
N PHE A 45 5.29 10.73 6.68
CA PHE A 45 4.17 9.81 6.53
C PHE A 45 3.09 10.01 7.61
N LEU A 46 3.48 10.15 8.87
CA LEU A 46 2.54 10.39 9.97
C LEU A 46 1.72 11.67 9.78
N ARG A 47 2.32 12.74 9.25
CA ARG A 47 1.66 14.03 8.97
C ARG A 47 0.81 14.03 7.70
N ALA A 48 1.02 13.08 6.80
CA ALA A 48 0.25 13.01 5.57
C ALA A 48 -1.19 12.54 5.83
N ASP A 49 -2.15 13.06 5.07
CA ASP A 49 -3.56 12.63 5.17
C ASP A 49 -3.81 11.19 4.71
N SER A 50 -2.84 10.55 4.06
CA SER A 50 -2.94 9.15 3.63
C SER A 50 -2.69 8.18 4.79
N ASP A 51 -3.47 7.10 4.83
CA ASP A 51 -3.26 5.96 5.74
C ASP A 51 -2.14 5.02 5.26
N TYR A 52 -1.74 5.14 4.00
CA TYR A 52 -0.74 4.28 3.37
C TYR A 52 0.44 5.09 2.86
N GLY A 53 1.63 4.52 2.96
CA GLY A 53 2.88 5.10 2.49
C GLY A 53 3.84 4.01 2.02
N ALA A 54 4.81 4.40 1.19
CA ALA A 54 5.87 3.52 0.76
C ALA A 54 7.20 4.26 0.79
N ILE A 55 8.23 3.56 1.25
CA ILE A 55 9.63 3.94 1.09
C ILE A 55 10.19 3.02 0.01
N SER A 56 10.69 3.61 -1.08
CA SER A 56 11.27 2.94 -2.24
C SER A 56 12.48 3.73 -2.75
N ASP A 57 13.18 3.21 -3.76
CA ASP A 57 14.24 3.92 -4.48
C ASP A 57 15.40 4.40 -3.60
N ILE A 58 15.72 3.66 -2.53
CA ILE A 58 16.88 3.96 -1.68
C ILE A 58 18.09 3.17 -2.18
N GLU A 59 19.20 3.87 -2.47
CA GLU A 59 20.48 3.28 -2.94
C GLU A 59 21.25 2.48 -1.87
N THR A 60 20.60 2.10 -0.78
CA THR A 60 21.18 1.42 0.39
C THR A 60 20.46 0.10 0.60
N ASP A 61 21.11 -0.84 1.29
CA ASP A 61 20.53 -2.13 1.65
C ASP A 61 19.15 -1.98 2.32
N ILE A 62 18.10 -2.40 1.60
CA ILE A 62 16.69 -2.29 2.02
C ILE A 62 16.42 -3.06 3.32
N ASP A 63 17.18 -4.11 3.62
CA ASP A 63 17.03 -4.90 4.83
C ASP A 63 17.49 -4.11 6.05
N HIS A 64 18.59 -3.38 5.88
CA HIS A 64 19.06 -2.42 6.87
C HIS A 64 18.04 -1.31 7.10
N ILE A 65 17.50 -0.73 6.02
CA ILE A 65 16.45 0.32 6.14
C ILE A 65 15.21 -0.22 6.86
N TYR A 66 14.77 -1.43 6.51
CA TYR A 66 13.60 -2.03 7.12
C TYR A 66 13.79 -2.25 8.62
N MET A 67 14.98 -2.67 9.05
CA MET A 67 15.31 -2.79 10.47
C MET A 67 15.29 -1.43 11.17
N LEU A 68 15.84 -0.38 10.55
CA LEU A 68 15.79 0.98 11.11
C LEU A 68 14.35 1.48 11.25
N VAL A 69 13.51 1.25 10.24
CA VAL A 69 12.08 1.61 10.28
C VAL A 69 11.38 0.89 11.43
N LYS A 70 11.58 -0.42 11.57
CA LYS A 70 10.99 -1.21 12.66
C LYS A 70 11.45 -0.74 14.04
N ASN A 71 12.75 -0.50 14.20
CA ASN A 71 13.31 -0.03 15.47
C ASN A 71 12.72 1.33 15.85
N TYR A 72 12.71 2.28 14.92
CA TYR A 72 12.14 3.59 15.16
C TYR A 72 10.65 3.54 15.52
N ILE A 73 9.84 2.74 14.81
CA ILE A 73 8.42 2.51 15.14
C ILE A 73 8.27 1.98 16.57
N SER A 74 9.10 1.02 16.95
CA SER A 74 9.06 0.38 18.28
C SER A 74 9.52 1.33 19.39
N GLU A 75 10.63 2.04 19.19
CA GLU A 75 11.22 2.96 20.16
C GLU A 75 10.29 4.13 20.46
N GLU A 76 9.73 4.73 19.42
CA GLU A 76 8.78 5.85 19.51
C GLU A 76 7.34 5.41 19.77
N ARG A 77 7.09 4.09 19.86
CA ARG A 77 5.77 3.47 20.09
C ARG A 77 4.69 3.98 19.14
N LEU A 78 5.03 4.07 17.86
CA LEU A 78 4.14 4.60 16.83
C LEU A 78 3.05 3.59 16.47
N ASP A 79 1.82 4.08 16.29
CA ASP A 79 0.67 3.26 15.91
C ASP A 79 0.59 3.04 14.38
N ILE A 80 1.69 2.56 13.81
CA ILE A 80 1.85 2.24 12.39
C ILE A 80 2.55 0.90 12.23
N TYR A 81 2.32 0.23 11.11
CA TYR A 81 2.99 -1.03 10.78
C TYR A 81 3.78 -0.90 9.49
N ALA A 82 4.93 -1.58 9.43
CA ALA A 82 5.80 -1.62 8.27
C ALA A 82 5.96 -3.05 7.74
N LEU A 83 5.80 -3.22 6.43
CA LEU A 83 5.98 -4.48 5.72
C LEU A 83 7.04 -4.31 4.64
N LYS A 84 8.00 -5.23 4.56
CA LYS A 84 8.99 -5.26 3.48
C LYS A 84 8.47 -6.09 2.31
N LEU A 85 8.37 -5.48 1.14
CA LEU A 85 8.03 -6.12 -0.13
C LEU A 85 9.14 -5.83 -1.12
N GLU A 86 9.95 -6.84 -1.43
CA GLU A 86 11.13 -6.71 -2.30
C GLU A 86 12.04 -5.53 -1.88
N ASP A 87 12.14 -4.50 -2.73
CA ASP A 87 12.93 -3.28 -2.57
C ASP A 87 12.15 -2.11 -1.93
N ARG A 88 10.94 -2.39 -1.43
CA ARG A 88 10.03 -1.39 -0.85
C ARG A 88 9.68 -1.72 0.59
N ILE A 89 9.46 -0.68 1.38
CA ILE A 89 8.89 -0.78 2.71
C ILE A 89 7.54 -0.07 2.68
N LEU A 90 6.48 -0.85 2.78
CA LEU A 90 5.11 -0.37 2.85
C LEU A 90 4.77 -0.03 4.30
N MET A 91 4.06 1.07 4.49
CA MET A 91 3.61 1.53 5.81
C MET A 91 2.10 1.70 5.83
N SER A 92 1.49 1.32 6.95
CA SER A 92 0.05 1.35 7.16
C SER A 92 -0.27 1.88 8.55
N LYS A 93 -1.02 2.99 8.61
CA LYS A 93 -1.57 3.52 9.86
C LYS A 93 -2.63 2.58 10.42
N THR A 94 -2.87 2.63 11.72
CA THR A 94 -4.05 1.95 12.28
C THR A 94 -5.30 2.67 11.80
N ASN A 95 -6.13 1.97 11.02
CA ASN A 95 -7.37 2.52 10.51
C ASN A 95 -8.54 2.10 11.41
N ILE A 96 -9.19 3.08 12.04
CA ILE A 96 -10.37 2.87 12.89
C ILE A 96 -11.58 2.29 12.12
N SER A 97 -11.59 2.42 10.80
CA SER A 97 -12.62 1.93 9.88
C SER A 97 -12.21 0.65 9.13
N PHE A 98 -11.32 -0.16 9.70
CA PHE A 98 -10.88 -1.41 9.07
C PHE A 98 -12.05 -2.34 8.70
N ASP A 99 -13.10 -2.42 9.53
CA ASP A 99 -14.24 -3.30 9.21
C ASP A 99 -14.99 -2.81 7.97
N ASP A 100 -15.27 -1.51 7.87
CA ASP A 100 -15.93 -0.93 6.69
C ASP A 100 -15.07 -1.13 5.43
N LEU A 101 -13.76 -0.91 5.53
CA LEU A 101 -12.80 -1.19 4.47
C LEU A 101 -12.82 -2.68 4.07
N TYR A 102 -12.84 -3.59 5.06
CA TYR A 102 -12.88 -5.02 4.83
C TYR A 102 -14.15 -5.43 4.09
N GLU A 103 -15.31 -4.90 4.46
CA GLU A 103 -16.56 -5.13 3.74
C GLU A 103 -16.49 -4.67 2.29
N VAL A 104 -15.89 -3.50 2.03
CA VAL A 104 -15.69 -3.01 0.66
C VAL A 104 -14.81 -3.97 -0.14
N ILE A 105 -13.67 -4.39 0.41
CA ILE A 105 -12.75 -5.35 -0.24
C ILE A 105 -13.49 -6.66 -0.56
N ARG A 106 -14.22 -7.24 0.40
CA ARG A 106 -14.97 -8.48 0.18
C ARG A 106 -16.04 -8.36 -0.90
N SER A 107 -16.61 -7.18 -1.08
CA SER A 107 -17.67 -6.93 -2.06
C SER A 107 -17.18 -6.70 -3.49
N ARG A 108 -15.90 -6.32 -3.67
CA ARG A 108 -15.33 -5.89 -4.96
C ARG A 108 -14.13 -6.71 -5.42
N SER A 109 -13.47 -7.40 -4.50
CA SER A 109 -12.23 -8.13 -4.75
C SER A 109 -12.45 -9.64 -4.64
N TYR A 110 -11.55 -10.40 -5.26
CA TYR A 110 -11.53 -11.85 -5.25
C TYR A 110 -10.52 -12.35 -4.23
N LEU A 111 -10.94 -13.20 -3.29
CA LEU A 111 -10.01 -13.85 -2.36
C LEU A 111 -9.10 -14.80 -3.13
N ARG A 112 -7.81 -14.48 -3.18
CA ARG A 112 -6.78 -15.29 -3.85
C ARG A 112 -6.17 -16.31 -2.91
N ALA A 113 -5.91 -15.90 -1.67
CA ALA A 113 -5.32 -16.77 -0.67
C ALA A 113 -5.75 -16.38 0.73
N LYS A 114 -5.92 -17.40 1.57
CA LYS A 114 -6.13 -17.27 3.00
C LYS A 114 -5.28 -18.34 3.68
N LYS A 115 -4.24 -17.92 4.39
CA LYS A 115 -3.31 -18.84 5.06
C LYS A 115 -2.91 -18.25 6.41
N GLY A 116 -3.09 -19.03 7.47
CA GLY A 116 -2.83 -18.58 8.83
C GLY A 116 -3.61 -17.31 9.18
N ILE A 117 -2.88 -16.26 9.53
CA ILE A 117 -3.43 -14.97 9.99
C ILE A 117 -3.60 -13.94 8.86
N VAL A 118 -3.25 -14.28 7.62
CA VAL A 118 -3.26 -13.34 6.49
C VAL A 118 -4.29 -13.70 5.43
N GLU A 119 -4.82 -12.67 4.79
CA GLU A 119 -5.67 -12.79 3.60
C GLU A 119 -5.10 -11.93 2.46
N VAL A 120 -5.16 -12.45 1.25
CA VAL A 120 -4.74 -11.78 0.01
C VAL A 120 -5.94 -11.71 -0.91
N TRP A 121 -6.39 -10.51 -1.20
CA TRP A 121 -7.52 -10.24 -2.11
C TRP A 121 -7.02 -9.49 -3.33
N ASP A 122 -7.54 -9.84 -4.50
CA ASP A 122 -7.20 -9.22 -5.79
C ASP A 122 -8.38 -8.36 -6.25
N ASP A 123 -8.15 -7.08 -6.50
CA ASP A 123 -9.07 -6.17 -7.20
C ASP A 123 -8.52 -5.88 -8.61
N PRO A 124 -8.96 -6.65 -9.63
CA PRO A 124 -8.50 -6.47 -11.00
C PRO A 124 -8.93 -5.17 -11.65
N GLU A 125 -10.04 -4.57 -11.18
CA GLU A 125 -10.53 -3.30 -11.74
C GLU A 125 -9.64 -2.13 -11.33
N SER A 126 -9.12 -2.19 -10.10
CA SER A 126 -8.22 -1.18 -9.55
C SER A 126 -6.73 -1.50 -9.73
N GLU A 127 -6.40 -2.71 -10.21
CA GLU A 127 -5.04 -3.25 -10.29
C GLU A 127 -4.32 -3.26 -8.92
N ILE A 128 -5.07 -3.63 -7.87
CA ILE A 128 -4.62 -3.62 -6.48
C ILE A 128 -4.76 -5.00 -5.84
N ILE A 129 -3.69 -5.47 -5.22
CA ILE A 129 -3.74 -6.54 -4.22
C ILE A 129 -3.96 -5.92 -2.84
N HIS A 130 -5.01 -6.33 -2.17
CA HIS A 130 -5.24 -6.02 -0.76
C HIS A 130 -4.64 -7.12 0.11
N PHE A 131 -3.54 -6.81 0.78
CA PHE A 131 -2.95 -7.68 1.78
C PHE A 131 -3.43 -7.33 3.18
N LEU A 132 -4.02 -8.31 3.87
CA LEU A 132 -4.63 -8.13 5.18
C LEU A 132 -3.95 -9.02 6.22
N ILE A 133 -3.67 -8.46 7.39
CA ILE A 133 -3.22 -9.20 8.58
C ILE A 133 -4.34 -9.10 9.62
N MET A 134 -5.10 -10.18 9.76
CA MET A 134 -6.41 -10.16 10.42
C MET A 134 -6.35 -9.87 11.93
N PRO A 135 -5.45 -10.50 12.73
CA PRO A 135 -5.45 -10.31 14.19
C PRO A 135 -5.15 -8.88 14.62
N ILE A 136 -4.37 -8.16 13.82
CA ILE A 136 -3.97 -6.77 14.07
C ILE A 136 -4.72 -5.76 13.20
N ARG A 137 -5.68 -6.24 12.38
CA ARG A 137 -6.54 -5.41 11.53
C ARG A 137 -5.74 -4.43 10.67
N LYS A 138 -4.72 -4.95 10.00
CA LYS A 138 -3.85 -4.17 9.10
C LYS A 138 -4.12 -4.49 7.65
N HIS A 139 -4.08 -3.44 6.85
CA HIS A 139 -4.27 -3.49 5.41
C HIS A 139 -3.10 -2.80 4.71
N PHE A 140 -2.60 -3.45 3.65
CA PHE A 140 -1.59 -2.93 2.75
C PHE A 140 -2.12 -3.07 1.31
N PRO A 141 -2.54 -1.97 0.67
CA PRO A 141 -2.85 -1.98 -0.76
C PRO A 141 -1.55 -1.97 -1.57
N ILE A 142 -1.45 -2.87 -2.54
CA ILE A 142 -0.26 -3.06 -3.36
C ILE A 142 -0.68 -3.02 -4.83
N GLU A 143 -0.28 -1.96 -5.53
CA GLU A 143 -0.49 -1.84 -6.97
C GLU A 143 0.39 -2.85 -7.73
N TYR A 144 -0.15 -3.42 -8.80
CA TYR A 144 0.61 -4.20 -9.79
C TYR A 144 0.30 -3.68 -11.20
N THR A 145 1.19 -3.94 -12.14
CA THR A 145 1.05 -3.47 -13.54
C THR A 145 0.91 -4.61 -14.54
N THR A 146 1.26 -5.82 -14.14
CA THR A 146 1.19 -7.02 -14.98
C THR A 146 0.71 -8.21 -14.17
N GLU A 147 0.11 -9.19 -14.84
CA GLU A 147 -0.29 -10.45 -14.21
C GLU A 147 0.90 -11.20 -13.61
N ASP A 148 2.08 -11.16 -14.25
CA ASP A 148 3.30 -11.78 -13.73
C ASP A 148 3.77 -11.10 -12.43
N GLU A 149 3.69 -9.77 -12.34
CA GLU A 149 3.98 -9.02 -11.11
C GLU A 149 2.98 -9.36 -10.01
N LYS A 150 1.68 -9.43 -10.36
CA LYS A 150 0.60 -9.80 -9.44
C LYS A 150 0.87 -11.15 -8.78
N GLU A 151 1.13 -12.20 -9.57
CA GLU A 151 1.37 -13.54 -9.04
C GLU A 151 2.65 -13.60 -8.19
N LYS A 152 3.71 -12.86 -8.56
CA LYS A 152 4.92 -12.74 -7.73
C LYS A 152 4.64 -12.13 -6.36
N ILE A 153 3.88 -11.03 -6.33
CA ILE A 153 3.51 -10.37 -5.07
C ILE A 153 2.69 -11.33 -4.20
N ILE A 154 1.67 -11.97 -4.76
CA ILE A 154 0.81 -12.91 -4.03
C ILE A 154 1.65 -14.04 -3.41
N ASN A 155 2.50 -14.68 -4.20
CA ASN A 155 3.34 -15.78 -3.73
C ASN A 155 4.31 -15.31 -2.62
N PHE A 156 4.98 -14.18 -2.83
CA PHE A 156 5.88 -13.61 -1.82
C PHE A 156 5.17 -13.34 -0.50
N LEU A 157 3.97 -12.74 -0.53
CA LEU A 157 3.20 -12.42 0.67
C LEU A 157 2.83 -13.67 1.45
N ILE A 158 2.36 -14.72 0.75
CA ILE A 158 1.96 -15.98 1.37
C ILE A 158 3.16 -16.71 1.96
N GLU A 159 4.26 -16.82 1.22
CA GLU A 159 5.46 -17.52 1.68
C GLU A 159 6.08 -16.84 2.90
N LYS A 160 6.10 -15.51 2.92
CA LYS A 160 6.82 -14.75 3.93
C LYS A 160 6.00 -14.44 5.18
N TYR A 161 4.69 -14.24 5.04
CA TYR A 161 3.87 -13.68 6.12
C TYR A 161 2.74 -14.60 6.62
N ALA A 162 2.48 -15.72 5.96
CA ALA A 162 1.38 -16.59 6.37
C ALA A 162 1.69 -17.51 7.57
N ASP A 163 2.98 -17.74 7.85
CA ASP A 163 3.44 -18.62 8.94
C ASP A 163 4.03 -17.83 10.13
N ILE A 164 3.77 -16.51 10.20
CA ILE A 164 4.17 -15.63 11.30
C ILE A 164 3.18 -15.72 12.47
#